data_AF-A0A060RD47-F1
#
_entry.id   AF-A0A060RD47-F1
#
_cell.length_a   1.000
_cell.length_b   1.000
_cell.length_c   1.000
_cell.angle_alpha   90.00
_cell.angle_beta   90.00
_cell.angle_gamma   90.00
#
_symmetry.space_group_name_H-M   'P 1'
#
loop_
_entity.id
_entity.type
_entity.pdbx_description
1 polymer ?
#
loop_
_entity_poly.entity_id
_entity_poly.type
_entity_poly.pdbx_seq_one_letter_code
_entity_poly.pdbx_strand_id
1 'polypeptide(L)'
;MNEELRITTDEGDVVYIHLCPNKTPIAYQRKKKELVECSGMTEAEAENCLLRPIPIELFYSYDQGLFGIEAECLASCEVYNPYTGEEIPNDNLP
;
A
#
# COMPACT_ATOMS: atom_id res chain seq x y z
N MET A 1 2.55 -23.66 -12.91
CA MET A 1 3.47 -22.69 -13.54
C MET A 1 4.03 -21.86 -12.41
N ASN A 2 5.35 -21.65 -12.34
CA ASN A 2 5.86 -20.53 -11.53
C ASN A 2 5.52 -19.28 -12.32
N GLU A 3 4.31 -18.78 -12.13
CA GLU A 3 4.00 -17.42 -12.52
C GLU A 3 4.77 -16.56 -11.51
N GLU A 4 5.90 -16.05 -11.96
CA GLU A 4 6.66 -15.04 -11.24
C GLU A 4 5.70 -13.92 -10.83
N LEU A 5 5.74 -13.51 -9.56
CA LEU A 5 4.90 -12.42 -9.08
C LEU A 5 5.31 -11.13 -9.82
N ARG A 6 4.34 -10.45 -10.44
CA ARG A 6 4.58 -9.23 -11.23
C ARG A 6 3.45 -8.24 -10.99
N ILE A 7 3.75 -6.96 -11.16
CA ILE A 7 2.77 -5.88 -11.13
C ILE A 7 2.45 -5.47 -12.56
N THR A 8 1.18 -5.46 -12.90
CA THR A 8 0.66 -5.08 -14.23
C THR A 8 -0.50 -4.10 -14.10
N THR A 9 -0.98 -3.51 -15.21
CA THR A 9 -2.12 -2.59 -15.19
C THR A 9 -3.48 -3.28 -15.07
N ASP A 10 -3.56 -4.57 -15.40
CA ASP A 10 -4.83 -5.26 -15.67
C ASP A 10 -5.17 -6.34 -14.63
N GLU A 11 -4.23 -6.67 -13.74
CA GLU A 11 -4.36 -7.78 -12.79
C GLU A 11 -4.05 -7.30 -11.36
N GLY A 12 -5.03 -7.38 -10.46
CA GLY A 12 -4.82 -7.07 -9.04
C GLY A 12 -6.12 -7.08 -8.24
N ASP A 13 -6.18 -7.86 -7.16
CA ASP A 13 -7.28 -7.80 -6.20
C ASP A 13 -7.06 -6.62 -5.25
N VAL A 14 -7.99 -5.66 -5.22
CA VAL A 14 -7.88 -4.46 -4.36
C VAL A 14 -8.88 -4.52 -3.21
N VAL A 15 -8.39 -4.26 -2.00
CA VAL A 15 -9.22 -4.05 -0.80
C VAL A 15 -9.08 -2.62 -0.30
N TYR A 16 -10.19 -2.07 0.20
CA TYR A 16 -10.26 -0.69 0.69
C TYR A 16 -10.20 -0.65 2.23
N ILE A 17 -9.11 -0.11 2.76
CA ILE A 17 -8.87 -0.05 4.21
C ILE A 17 -9.21 1.33 4.76
N HIS A 18 -10.08 1.38 5.77
CA HIS A 18 -10.33 2.59 6.54
C HIS A 18 -9.49 2.59 7.82
N LEU A 19 -8.64 3.60 7.97
CA LEU A 19 -7.93 3.80 9.22
C LEU A 19 -8.87 4.46 10.24
N CYS A 20 -8.91 3.90 11.43
CA CYS A 20 -9.74 4.39 12.53
C CYS A 20 -8.88 4.55 13.79
N PRO A 21 -8.96 5.69 14.50
CA PRO A 21 -8.22 5.91 15.74
C PRO A 21 -8.49 4.83 16.81
N ASN A 22 -9.67 4.21 16.78
CA ASN A 22 -10.08 3.23 17.78
C ASN A 22 -9.83 1.77 17.35
N LYS A 23 -9.84 1.47 16.04
CA LYS A 23 -9.66 0.10 15.53
C LYS A 23 -8.25 -0.17 15.00
N THR A 24 -7.62 0.84 14.40
CA THR A 24 -6.27 0.78 13.84
C THR A 24 -5.42 1.97 14.35
N PRO A 25 -5.30 2.16 15.68
CA PRO A 25 -4.70 3.36 16.27
C PRO A 25 -3.28 3.62 15.77
N ILE A 26 -2.45 2.57 15.67
CA ILE A 26 -1.04 2.70 15.32
C ILE A 26 -0.88 3.16 13.88
N ALA A 27 -1.55 2.50 12.93
CA ALA A 27 -1.50 2.85 11.52
C ALA A 27 -2.08 4.26 11.28
N TYR A 28 -3.21 4.58 11.93
CA TYR A 28 -3.83 5.90 11.84
C TYR A 28 -2.87 7.01 12.28
N GLN A 29 -2.23 6.87 13.44
CA GLN A 29 -1.32 7.90 13.95
C GLN A 29 -0.07 8.05 13.09
N ARG A 30 0.47 6.94 12.55
CA ARG A 30 1.63 6.99 11.64
C ARG A 30 1.29 7.70 10.34
N LYS A 31 0.15 7.36 9.71
CA LYS A 31 -0.28 8.00 8.46
C LYS A 31 -0.64 9.47 8.68
N LYS A 32 -1.31 9.82 9.79
CA LYS A 32 -1.56 11.23 10.16
C LYS A 32 -0.25 12.01 10.29
N LYS A 33 0.74 11.44 10.98
CA LYS A 33 2.06 12.06 11.15
C LYS A 33 2.78 12.28 9.82
N GLU A 34 2.77 11.28 8.93
CA GLU A 34 3.33 11.38 7.58
C GLU A 34 2.67 12.51 6.77
N LEU A 35 1.34 12.59 6.77
CA LEU A 35 0.61 13.63 6.05
C LEU A 35 0.96 15.05 6.55
N VAL A 36 1.17 15.21 7.86
CA VAL A 36 1.55 16.50 8.45
C VAL A 36 3.02 16.83 8.20
N GLU A 37 3.93 15.91 8.51
CA GLU A 37 5.38 16.17 8.51
C GLU A 37 6.01 16.07 7.12
N CYS A 38 5.52 15.17 6.27
CA CYS A 38 6.11 14.90 4.95
C CYS A 38 5.30 15.55 3.81
N SER A 39 3.97 15.59 3.93
CA SER A 39 3.11 16.22 2.91
C SER A 39 2.76 17.68 3.20
N GLY A 40 3.15 18.22 4.37
CA GLY A 40 2.93 19.61 4.75
C GLY A 40 1.48 19.97 5.07
N MET A 41 0.62 18.98 5.31
CA MET A 41 -0.78 19.21 5.67
C MET A 41 -0.92 19.75 7.09
N THR A 42 -1.95 20.54 7.33
CA THR A 42 -2.44 20.80 8.68
C THR A 42 -3.05 19.53 9.28
N GLU A 43 -3.19 19.48 10.61
CA GLU A 43 -3.83 18.33 11.26
C GLU A 43 -5.25 18.06 10.75
N ALA A 44 -6.04 19.13 10.52
CA ALA A 44 -7.41 19.00 10.04
C ALA A 44 -7.48 18.45 8.60
N GLU A 45 -6.56 18.87 7.73
CA GLU A 45 -6.44 18.33 6.37
C GLU A 45 -6.05 16.84 6.39
N ALA A 46 -5.10 16.46 7.25
CA ALA A 46 -4.69 15.07 7.43
C ALA A 46 -5.85 14.21 7.94
N GLU A 47 -6.61 14.68 8.93
CA GLU A 47 -7.79 13.98 9.44
C GLU A 47 -8.89 13.82 8.38
N ASN A 48 -9.16 14.88 7.61
CA ASN A 48 -10.11 14.81 6.50
C ASN A 48 -9.63 13.85 5.39
N CYS A 49 -8.32 13.83 5.11
CA CYS A 49 -7.72 12.88 4.17
C CYS A 49 -7.96 11.43 4.61
N LEU A 50 -7.77 11.14 5.90
CA LEU A 50 -7.94 9.82 6.51
C LEU A 50 -9.39 9.33 6.61
N LEU A 51 -10.38 10.16 6.27
CA LEU A 51 -11.77 9.72 6.11
C LEU A 51 -11.97 8.87 4.86
N ARG A 52 -11.06 8.98 3.88
CA ARG A 52 -11.11 8.22 2.63
C ARG A 52 -10.47 6.85 2.82
N PRO A 53 -11.02 5.78 2.21
CA PRO A 53 -10.36 4.49 2.21
C PRO A 53 -9.05 4.53 1.44
N ILE A 54 -8.07 3.77 1.93
CA ILE A 54 -6.78 3.55 1.28
C ILE A 54 -6.90 2.26 0.45
N PRO A 55 -6.72 2.31 -0.88
CA PRO A 55 -6.69 1.11 -1.72
C PRO A 55 -5.39 0.33 -1.48
N ILE A 56 -5.53 -0.94 -1.12
CA ILE A 56 -4.43 -1.88 -0.94
C ILE A 56 -4.57 -2.96 -2.01
N GLU A 57 -3.57 -3.08 -2.87
CA GLU A 57 -3.47 -4.19 -3.82
C GLU A 57 -2.88 -5.42 -3.12
N LEU A 58 -3.52 -6.57 -3.32
CA LEU A 58 -3.18 -7.83 -2.69
C LEU A 58 -2.28 -8.67 -3.58
N PHE A 59 -1.22 -9.19 -2.98
CA PHE A 59 -0.27 -10.08 -3.61
C PHE A 59 -0.18 -11.38 -2.82
N TYR A 60 0.03 -12.49 -3.53
CA TYR A 60 0.28 -13.78 -2.92
C TYR A 60 1.66 -14.29 -3.34
N SER A 61 2.55 -14.45 -2.37
CA SER A 61 3.82 -15.14 -2.59
C SER A 61 3.62 -16.64 -2.34
N TYR A 62 3.82 -17.45 -3.39
CA TYR A 62 3.63 -18.89 -3.34
C TYR A 62 4.41 -19.52 -2.17
N ASP A 63 3.72 -20.37 -1.41
CA ASP A 63 4.23 -21.05 -0.20
C ASP A 63 4.70 -20.13 0.95
N GLN A 64 4.44 -18.82 0.88
CA GLN A 64 4.86 -17.85 1.90
C GLN A 64 3.68 -17.07 2.50
N GLY A 65 2.73 -16.65 1.67
CA GLY A 65 1.48 -16.04 2.13
C GLY A 65 1.07 -14.76 1.40
N LEU A 66 -0.03 -14.18 1.90
CA LEU A 66 -0.65 -12.96 1.39
C LEU A 66 -0.01 -11.72 2.02
N PHE A 67 0.25 -10.71 1.20
CA PHE A 67 0.62 -9.37 1.64
C PHE A 67 -0.09 -8.32 0.79
N GLY A 68 -0.04 -7.06 1.22
CA GLY A 68 -0.68 -5.97 0.49
C GLY A 68 0.17 -4.71 0.49
N ILE A 69 0.05 -3.94 -0.58
CA ILE A 69 0.79 -2.69 -0.81
C ILE A 69 -0.22 -1.58 -1.15
N GLU A 70 0.01 -0.34 -0.67
CA GLU A 70 -0.80 0.81 -1.10
C GLU A 70 -0.72 0.96 -2.62
N ALA A 71 -1.87 0.88 -3.30
CA ALA A 71 -1.93 0.82 -4.77
C ALA A 71 -1.29 2.05 -5.44
N GLU A 72 -1.37 3.22 -4.80
CA GLU A 72 -0.74 4.45 -5.31
C GLU A 72 0.80 4.35 -5.38
N CYS A 73 1.45 3.57 -4.50
CA CYS A 73 2.91 3.41 -4.54
C CYS A 73 3.35 2.69 -5.81
N LEU A 74 2.55 1.73 -6.30
CA LEU A 74 2.90 0.90 -7.46
C LEU A 74 3.10 1.69 -8.75
N ALA A 75 2.63 2.94 -8.82
CA ALA A 75 2.87 3.83 -9.95
C ALA A 75 4.21 4.60 -9.86
N SER A 76 4.93 4.53 -8.74
CA SER A 76 6.03 5.45 -8.44
C SER A 76 7.22 4.86 -7.70
N CYS A 77 7.10 3.63 -7.20
CA CYS A 77 8.11 3.00 -6.35
C CYS A 77 8.41 1.57 -6.80
N GLU A 78 9.68 1.18 -6.72
CA GLU A 78 10.07 -0.24 -6.71
C GLU A 78 9.51 -0.90 -5.46
N VAL A 79 9.04 -2.14 -5.59
CA VAL A 79 8.52 -2.91 -4.46
C VAL A 79 9.14 -4.30 -4.42
N TYR A 80 9.24 -4.81 -3.20
CA TYR A 80 9.98 -6.02 -2.90
C TYR A 80 9.07 -6.98 -2.15
N ASN A 81 9.20 -8.27 -2.45
CA ASN A 81 8.51 -9.32 -1.75
C ASN A 81 8.97 -9.32 -0.27
N PRO A 82 8.06 -9.13 0.70
CA PRO A 82 8.44 -8.99 2.10
C PRO A 82 9.02 -10.26 2.72
N TYR A 83 8.86 -11.42 2.07
CA TYR A 83 9.32 -12.71 2.55
C TYR A 83 10.67 -13.15 1.95
N THR A 84 10.96 -12.81 0.69
CA THR A 84 12.23 -13.17 0.03
C THR A 84 13.21 -12.01 -0.06
N GLY A 85 12.72 -10.77 -0.04
CA GLY A 85 13.52 -9.57 -0.33
C GLY A 85 13.81 -9.38 -1.83
N GLU A 86 13.26 -10.23 -2.69
CA GLU A 86 13.39 -10.09 -4.14
C GLU A 86 12.49 -8.97 -4.66
N GLU A 87 12.97 -8.23 -5.64
CA GLU A 87 12.18 -7.22 -6.34
C GLU A 87 11.01 -7.88 -7.08
N ILE A 88 9.84 -7.25 -7.05
CA ILE A 88 8.68 -7.67 -7.83
C ILE A 88 8.69 -6.83 -9.12
N PRO A 89 8.91 -7.43 -10.30
CA PRO A 89 8.92 -6.69 -11.56
C PRO A 89 7.63 -5.91 -11.74
N ASN A 90 7.77 -4.62 -12.06
CA ASN A 90 6.64 -3.70 -12.22
C ASN A 90 6.58 -3.16 -13.65
N ASP A 91 5.65 -3.72 -14.43
CA ASP A 91 5.46 -3.39 -15.84
C ASP A 91 4.83 -2.00 -16.05
N ASN A 92 4.42 -1.33 -14.97
CA ASN A 92 3.86 0.02 -14.99
C ASN A 92 4.93 1.12 -14.93
N LEU A 93 6.17 0.80 -14.55
CA LEU A 93 7.27 1.76 -14.46
C LEU A 93 7.96 1.93 -15.84
N PRO A 94 8.42 3.16 -16.18
CA PRO A 94 9.01 3.47 -17.48
C PRO A 94 10.41 2.87 -17.71
#